data_AF-R6DHC4-F1
#
_entry.id   AF-R6DHC4-F1
#
_cell.length_a   1.000
_cell.length_b   1.000
_cell.length_c   1.000
_cell.angle_alpha   90.00
_cell.angle_beta   90.00
_cell.angle_gamma   90.00
#
_symmetry.space_group_name_H-M   'P 1'
#
loop_
_entity.id
_entity.type
_entity.pdbx_description
1 polymer ?
#
loop_
_entity_poly.entity_id
_entity_poly.type
_entity_poly.pdbx_seq_one_letter_code
_entity_poly.pdbx_strand_id
1 'polypeptide(L)'
;MRAAMVVEYEKFVVASTNFDTDMAKRIEALQTLHTKLSAYNKPAFLAGYFNEGNLESDFFKKVKEDWNLLSADKSTENGGKQRRLDFIVSLKDHGVTVTQADVMEYLTGADVATASSHYPLFCDFTGLK
;
A
#
# COMPACT_ATOMS: atom_id res chain seq x y z
N MET A 1 -15.07 -11.58 4.76
CA MET A 1 -13.91 -11.61 5.67
C MET A 1 -12.67 -11.29 4.84
N ARG A 2 -11.92 -10.26 5.21
CA ARG A 2 -10.62 -9.93 4.60
C ARG A 2 -9.52 -10.38 5.57
N ALA A 3 -8.35 -10.69 5.05
CA ALA A 3 -7.18 -11.07 5.82
C ALA A 3 -5.97 -10.31 5.31
N ALA A 4 -4.99 -10.13 6.20
CA ALA A 4 -3.68 -9.63 5.82
C ALA A 4 -2.65 -10.76 5.93
N MET A 5 -1.75 -10.84 4.97
CA MET A 5 -0.56 -11.68 5.04
C MET A 5 0.62 -10.84 5.46
N VAL A 6 1.44 -11.36 6.36
CA VAL A 6 2.65 -10.69 6.86
C VAL A 6 3.83 -11.60 6.59
N VAL A 7 4.89 -11.03 6.01
CA VAL A 7 6.16 -11.71 5.77
C VAL A 7 7.26 -10.86 6.41
N GLU A 8 8.01 -11.49 7.31
CA GLU A 8 9.19 -10.91 7.93
C GLU A 8 10.44 -11.30 7.14
N TYR A 9 11.23 -10.29 6.79
CA TYR A 9 12.58 -10.45 6.25
C TYR A 9 13.61 -10.04 7.31
N GLU A 10 14.89 -10.30 7.02
CA GLU A 10 16.00 -9.92 7.90
C GLU A 10 15.93 -8.45 8.30
N LYS A 11 15.71 -7.55 7.32
CA LYS A 11 15.81 -6.08 7.50
C LYS A 11 14.47 -5.33 7.55
N PHE A 12 13.37 -5.97 7.19
CA PHE A 12 12.07 -5.30 7.11
C PHE A 12 10.93 -6.30 7.20
N VAL A 13 9.72 -5.81 7.41
CA VAL A 13 8.49 -6.59 7.36
C VAL A 13 7.56 -6.00 6.31
N VAL A 14 6.86 -6.86 5.57
CA VAL A 14 5.82 -6.45 4.63
C VAL A 14 4.51 -7.11 4.99
N ALA A 15 3.44 -6.34 4.98
CA ALA A 15 2.08 -6.83 5.00
C ALA A 15 1.39 -6.54 3.66
N SER A 16 0.50 -7.43 3.26
CA SER A 16 -0.44 -7.15 2.19
C SER A 16 -1.87 -7.50 2.57
N THR A 17 -2.82 -6.67 2.13
CA THR A 17 -4.25 -6.86 2.40
C THR A 17 -5.09 -6.27 1.27
N ASN A 18 -6.32 -6.77 1.17
CA ASN A 18 -7.39 -6.14 0.41
C ASN A 18 -8.41 -5.60 1.41
N PHE A 19 -8.43 -4.28 1.58
CA PHE A 19 -9.26 -3.61 2.57
C PHE A 19 -10.76 -3.73 2.24
N ASP A 20 -11.59 -3.79 3.29
CA ASP A 20 -13.04 -3.90 3.16
C ASP A 20 -13.64 -2.68 2.43
N THR A 21 -14.85 -2.81 1.89
CA THR A 21 -15.62 -1.65 1.38
C THR A 21 -16.16 -0.78 2.51
N ASP A 22 -16.33 -1.35 3.70
CA ASP A 22 -16.79 -0.66 4.90
C ASP A 22 -15.66 0.16 5.55
N MET A 23 -15.87 1.47 5.68
CA MET A 23 -14.87 2.40 6.21
C MET A 23 -14.44 2.09 7.65
N ALA A 24 -15.38 1.72 8.53
CA ALA A 24 -15.05 1.45 9.93
C ALA A 24 -14.15 0.21 10.03
N LYS A 25 -14.47 -0.84 9.27
CA LYS A 25 -13.64 -2.06 9.21
C LYS A 25 -12.26 -1.80 8.61
N ARG A 26 -12.14 -0.87 7.65
CA ARG A 26 -10.83 -0.48 7.11
C ARG A 26 -9.96 0.19 8.15
N ILE A 27 -10.53 1.13 8.91
CA ILE A 27 -9.80 1.84 9.97
C ILE A 27 -9.38 0.86 11.08
N GLU A 28 -10.28 -0.02 11.51
CA GLU A 28 -9.98 -1.07 12.50
C GLU A 28 -8.85 -2.00 12.02
N ALA A 29 -8.90 -2.43 10.76
CA ALA A 29 -7.87 -3.28 10.16
C ALA A 29 -6.52 -2.55 10.05
N LEU A 30 -6.52 -1.25 9.70
CA LEU A 30 -5.31 -0.42 9.62
C LEU A 30 -4.64 -0.28 10.99
N GLN A 31 -5.43 -0.03 12.05
CA GLN A 31 -4.94 0.07 13.43
C GLN A 31 -4.40 -1.28 13.96
N THR A 32 -5.07 -2.37 13.61
CA THR A 32 -4.61 -3.73 13.93
C THR A 32 -3.27 -4.02 13.24
N LEU A 33 -3.14 -3.65 11.96
CA LEU A 33 -1.91 -3.81 11.19
C LEU A 33 -0.79 -2.95 11.73
N HIS A 34 -1.06 -1.69 12.09
CA HIS A 34 -0.10 -0.82 12.77
C HIS A 34 0.46 -1.52 14.02
N THR A 35 -0.42 -1.94 14.93
CA THR A 35 -0.02 -2.60 16.18
C THR A 35 0.82 -3.86 15.94
N LYS A 36 0.41 -4.71 15.00
CA LYS A 36 1.14 -5.94 14.65
C LYS A 36 2.50 -5.66 14.01
N LEU A 37 2.59 -4.68 13.13
CA LEU A 37 3.81 -4.37 12.39
C LEU A 37 4.83 -3.61 13.24
N SER A 38 4.38 -2.69 14.11
CA SER A 38 5.26 -1.99 15.06
C SER A 38 5.93 -2.95 16.04
N ALA A 39 5.29 -4.08 16.37
CA ALA A 39 5.86 -5.08 17.27
C ALA A 39 7.12 -5.78 16.73
N TYR A 40 7.37 -5.75 15.42
CA TYR A 40 8.60 -6.30 14.83
C TYR A 40 9.82 -5.41 15.04
N ASN A 41 9.62 -4.13 15.41
CA ASN A 41 10.70 -3.15 15.57
C ASN A 41 11.65 -3.07 14.35
N LYS A 42 11.06 -3.10 13.15
CA LYS A 42 11.73 -3.07 11.85
C LYS A 42 10.99 -2.10 10.92
N PRO A 43 11.65 -1.54 9.89
CA PRO A 43 10.96 -0.93 8.77
C PRO A 43 9.80 -1.82 8.30
N ALA A 44 8.59 -1.25 8.29
CA ALA A 44 7.38 -2.00 7.98
C ALA A 44 6.63 -1.36 6.82
N PHE A 45 6.21 -2.21 5.89
CA PHE A 45 5.48 -1.82 4.70
C PHE A 45 4.10 -2.45 4.69
N LEU A 46 3.11 -1.70 4.20
CA LEU A 46 1.78 -2.21 3.92
C LEU A 46 1.45 -1.91 2.46
N ALA A 47 1.11 -2.96 1.71
CA ALA A 47 0.81 -2.86 0.29
C ALA A 47 -0.54 -3.51 -0.06
N GLY A 48 -1.33 -2.89 -0.91
CA GLY A 48 -2.50 -3.55 -1.49
C GLY A 48 -3.63 -2.59 -1.84
N TYR A 49 -4.82 -3.17 -2.00
CA TYR A 49 -6.03 -2.46 -2.39
C TYR A 49 -6.69 -1.80 -1.17
N PHE A 50 -6.66 -0.48 -1.12
CA PHE A 50 -7.17 0.34 0.00
C PHE A 50 -8.65 0.65 -0.13
N ASN A 51 -9.22 0.45 -1.32
CA ASN A 51 -10.63 0.67 -1.62
C ASN A 51 -11.07 2.14 -1.41
N GLU A 52 -10.12 3.06 -1.30
CA GLU A 52 -10.32 4.49 -1.12
C GLU A 52 -9.36 5.22 -2.05
N GLY A 53 -9.87 6.25 -2.75
CA GLY A 53 -9.03 7.08 -3.63
C GLY A 53 -9.06 8.56 -3.24
N ASN A 54 -9.95 8.95 -2.32
CA ASN A 54 -9.96 10.30 -1.79
C ASN A 54 -8.96 10.41 -0.63
N LEU A 55 -7.82 11.05 -0.89
CA LEU A 55 -6.76 11.26 0.12
C LEU A 55 -7.20 12.18 1.28
N GLU A 56 -8.35 12.84 1.17
CA GLU A 56 -8.94 13.67 2.23
C GLU A 56 -10.05 12.94 3.02
N SER A 57 -10.31 11.67 2.71
CA SER A 57 -11.23 10.82 3.47
C SER A 57 -10.72 10.55 4.89
N ASP A 58 -11.63 10.18 5.79
CA ASP A 58 -11.26 9.85 7.17
C ASP A 58 -10.32 8.64 7.25
N PHE A 59 -10.45 7.69 6.33
CA PHE A 59 -9.50 6.59 6.21
C PHE A 59 -8.08 7.10 5.88
N PHE A 60 -7.92 7.98 4.88
CA PHE A 60 -6.58 8.51 4.56
C PHE A 60 -6.04 9.48 5.60
N LYS A 61 -6.89 10.20 6.34
CA LYS A 61 -6.43 10.93 7.54
C LYS A 61 -5.77 9.98 8.53
N LYS A 62 -6.38 8.81 8.79
CA LYS A 62 -5.78 7.75 9.63
C LYS A 62 -4.51 7.15 9.03
N VAL A 63 -4.46 6.91 7.72
CA VAL A 63 -3.21 6.49 7.06
C VAL A 63 -2.11 7.53 7.29
N LYS A 64 -2.40 8.82 7.06
CA LYS A 64 -1.44 9.93 7.21
C LYS A 64 -1.01 10.19 8.66
N GLU A 65 -1.68 9.65 9.67
CA GLU A 65 -1.27 9.76 11.09
C GLU A 65 0.02 8.95 11.34
N ASP A 66 0.03 7.67 10.98
CA ASP A 66 1.10 6.73 11.36
C ASP A 66 1.96 6.24 10.18
N TRP A 67 1.50 6.48 8.95
CA TRP A 67 2.10 5.93 7.74
C TRP A 67 2.56 7.03 6.76
N ASN A 68 3.63 6.73 6.02
CA ASN A 68 4.09 7.49 4.87
C ASN A 68 3.54 6.87 3.59
N LEU A 69 2.91 7.67 2.73
CA LEU A 69 2.54 7.23 1.38
C LEU A 69 3.80 7.15 0.51
N LEU A 70 4.10 5.97 -0.03
CA LEU A 70 5.30 5.73 -0.85
C LEU A 70 4.98 5.61 -2.34
N SER A 71 3.83 5.01 -2.66
CA SER A 71 3.37 4.81 -4.04
C SER A 71 3.23 6.11 -4.83
N ALA A 72 3.42 6.02 -6.15
CA ALA A 72 3.26 7.14 -7.08
C ALA A 72 1.86 7.76 -7.05
N ASP A 73 1.77 9.05 -7.32
CA ASP A 73 0.50 9.75 -7.49
C ASP A 73 -0.07 9.55 -8.89
N LYS A 74 -0.53 8.32 -9.13
CA LYS A 74 -1.02 7.87 -10.43
C LYS A 74 -2.19 6.91 -10.24
N SER A 75 -3.07 6.87 -11.22
CA SER A 75 -4.18 5.93 -11.26
C SER A 75 -3.68 4.49 -11.24
N THR A 76 -4.36 3.62 -10.50
CA THR A 76 -4.08 2.18 -10.50
C THR A 76 -5.18 1.39 -11.17
N GLU A 77 -6.33 1.98 -11.46
CA GLU A 77 -7.39 1.35 -12.24
C GLU A 77 -7.10 1.43 -13.74
N ASN A 78 -7.10 0.27 -14.39
CA ASN A 78 -7.05 0.20 -15.84
C ASN A 78 -8.48 0.29 -16.42
N GLY A 79 -8.94 1.52 -16.58
CA GLY A 79 -10.23 1.86 -17.17
C GLY A 79 -11.25 2.42 -16.17
N GLY A 80 -12.45 2.70 -16.65
CA GLY A 80 -13.52 3.27 -15.84
C GLY A 80 -13.16 4.66 -15.29
N LYS A 81 -13.28 4.83 -13.97
CA LYS A 81 -13.07 6.12 -13.28
C LYS A 81 -11.59 6.49 -13.11
N GLN A 82 -10.67 5.59 -13.45
CA GLN A 82 -9.23 5.77 -13.31
C GLN A 82 -8.84 6.24 -11.90
N ARG A 83 -9.35 5.57 -10.86
CA ARG A 83 -9.03 5.92 -9.47
C ARG A 83 -7.66 5.35 -9.07
N ARG A 84 -7.05 6.01 -8.08
CA ARG A 84 -5.90 5.50 -7.34
C ARG A 84 -6.42 4.75 -6.12
N LEU A 85 -6.43 3.42 -6.17
CA LEU A 85 -7.02 2.57 -5.11
C LEU A 85 -6.01 1.61 -4.49
N ASP A 86 -4.85 1.46 -5.11
CA ASP A 86 -3.78 0.57 -4.66
C ASP A 86 -2.61 1.42 -4.18
N PHE A 87 -2.09 1.08 -3.01
CA PHE A 87 -1.09 1.89 -2.31
C PHE A 87 -0.01 1.01 -1.71
N ILE A 88 1.18 1.58 -1.64
CA ILE A 88 2.28 1.12 -0.79
C ILE A 88 2.55 2.23 0.21
N VAL A 89 2.55 1.89 1.49
CA VAL A 89 2.84 2.80 2.60
C VAL A 89 3.88 2.19 3.54
N SER A 90 4.60 3.00 4.31
CA SER A 90 5.48 2.53 5.39
C SER A 90 5.14 3.15 6.73
N LEU A 91 5.46 2.46 7.83
CA LEU A 91 5.44 3.07 9.16
C LEU A 91 6.46 4.22 9.24
N LYS A 92 6.09 5.31 9.91
CA LYS A 92 6.91 6.54 9.98
C LYS A 92 8.25 6.38 10.71
N ASP A 93 8.34 5.48 11.67
CA ASP A 93 9.42 5.47 12.67
C ASP A 93 10.76 4.91 12.17
N HIS A 94 10.83 4.40 10.94
CA HIS A 94 11.98 3.62 10.45
C HIS A 94 12.72 4.23 9.25
N GLY A 95 12.39 5.47 8.84
CA GLY A 95 13.18 6.25 7.87
C GLY A 95 13.45 5.52 6.54
N VAL A 96 12.46 5.47 5.65
CA VAL A 96 12.59 4.85 4.32
C VAL A 96 12.86 5.91 3.25
N THR A 97 13.86 5.68 2.39
CA THR A 97 14.10 6.51 1.21
C THR A 97 13.64 5.79 -0.05
N VAL A 98 12.57 6.30 -0.66
CA VAL A 98 12.07 5.82 -1.97
C VAL A 98 12.97 6.36 -3.06
N THR A 99 13.50 5.47 -3.90
CA THR A 99 14.33 5.83 -5.06
C THR A 99 13.53 5.87 -6.35
N GLN A 100 12.48 5.05 -6.43
CA GLN A 100 11.56 5.03 -7.57
C GLN A 100 10.18 4.57 -7.11
N ALA A 101 9.13 5.12 -7.70
CA ALA A 101 7.77 4.60 -7.56
C ALA A 101 6.99 4.92 -8.83
N ASP A 102 6.26 3.94 -9.36
CA ASP A 102 5.38 4.14 -10.52
C ASP A 102 4.30 3.04 -10.58
N VAL A 103 3.36 3.23 -11.50
CA VAL A 103 2.35 2.24 -11.91
C VAL A 103 2.76 1.65 -13.25
N MET A 104 2.82 0.32 -13.30
CA MET A 104 3.23 -0.45 -14.47
C MET A 104 2.08 -0.60 -15.47
N GLU A 105 1.96 0.37 -16.38
CA GLU A 105 0.98 0.35 -17.49
C GLU A 105 1.46 -0.43 -18.72
N TYR A 106 2.73 -0.82 -18.74
CA TYR A 106 3.33 -1.62 -19.81
C TYR A 106 4.34 -2.62 -19.24
N LEU A 107 4.29 -3.86 -19.73
CA LEU A 107 5.26 -4.90 -19.42
C LEU A 107 5.58 -5.69 -20.70
N THR A 108 6.86 -5.74 -21.09
CA THR A 108 7.26 -6.49 -22.29
C THR A 108 6.83 -7.96 -22.18
N GLY A 109 6.08 -8.43 -23.17
CA GLY A 109 5.59 -9.81 -23.23
C GLY A 109 4.28 -10.06 -22.48
N ALA A 110 3.65 -9.04 -21.89
CA ALA A 110 2.34 -9.15 -21.27
C ALA A 110 1.48 -7.91 -21.55
N ASP A 111 0.21 -8.13 -21.87
CA ASP A 111 -0.77 -7.06 -21.89
C ASP A 111 -1.37 -6.89 -20.50
N VAL A 112 -0.78 -5.96 -19.73
CA VAL A 112 -1.21 -5.68 -18.35
C VAL A 112 -2.62 -5.10 -18.29
N ALA A 113 -3.12 -4.53 -19.39
CA ALA A 113 -4.44 -3.96 -19.43
C ALA A 113 -5.54 -5.03 -19.54
N THR A 114 -5.24 -6.19 -20.14
CA THR A 114 -6.20 -7.30 -20.20
C THR A 114 -6.04 -8.29 -19.04
N ALA A 115 -4.90 -8.28 -18.36
CA ALA A 115 -4.62 -9.16 -17.23
C ALA A 115 -5.43 -8.83 -15.96
N SER A 116 -5.77 -7.56 -15.74
CA SER A 116 -6.46 -7.10 -14.53
C SER A 116 -7.13 -5.73 -14.78
N SER A 117 -8.18 -5.43 -14.03
CA SER A 117 -8.74 -4.07 -13.97
C SER A 117 -7.90 -3.11 -13.13
N HIS A 118 -6.82 -3.60 -12.51
CA HIS A 118 -5.84 -2.82 -11.76
C HIS A 118 -4.43 -3.07 -12.28
N TYR A 119 -3.70 -2.00 -12.56
CA TYR A 119 -2.29 -2.05 -12.88
C TYR A 119 -1.45 -2.36 -11.63
N PRO A 120 -0.36 -3.14 -11.77
CA PRO A 120 0.63 -3.28 -10.71
C PRO A 120 1.25 -1.93 -10.38
N LEU A 121 1.56 -1.70 -9.10
CA LEU A 121 2.40 -0.59 -8.67
C LEU A 121 3.67 -1.11 -7.99
N PHE A 122 4.73 -0.32 -8.01
CA PHE A 122 5.97 -0.63 -7.31
C PHE A 122 6.55 0.58 -6.59
N CYS A 123 7.37 0.29 -5.59
CA CYS A 123 8.25 1.23 -4.93
C CYS A 123 9.62 0.57 -4.73
N ASP A 124 10.66 1.17 -5.27
CA ASP A 124 12.04 0.84 -4.95
C ASP A 124 12.52 1.75 -3.83
N PHE A 125 13.28 1.18 -2.90
CA PHE A 125 13.77 1.90 -1.73
C PHE A 125 15.18 1.45 -1.35
N THR A 126 15.86 2.34 -0.66
CA THR A 126 17.20 2.10 -0.11
C THR A 126 17.26 2.54 1.35
N GLY A 127 18.38 2.23 2.01
CA GLY A 127 18.63 2.71 3.37
C GLY A 127 17.93 1.93 4.49
N LEU A 128 17.42 0.73 4.22
CA LEU A 128 16.92 -0.16 5.27
C LEU A 128 18.04 -0.52 6.24
N LYS A 129 17.86 -0.17 7.52
CA LYS A 129 18.77 -0.45 8.62
C LYS A 129 18.17 -1.48 9.55
#